data_AF-A0A3M1PT95-F1
#
_entry.id   AF-A0A3M1PT95-F1
#
_cell.length_a   1.000
_cell.length_b   1.000
_cell.length_c   1.000
_cell.angle_alpha   90.00
_cell.angle_beta   90.00
_cell.angle_gamma   90.00
#
_symmetry.space_group_name_H-M   'P 1'
#
loop_
_entity.id
_entity.type
_entity.pdbx_description
1 polymer ?
#
loop_
_entity_poly.entity_id
_entity_poly.type
_entity_poly.pdbx_seq_one_letter_code
_entity_poly.pdbx_strand_id
1 'polypeptide(L)' 'MAFMICRNRVRDFDRWKRVFDSHAEAHRAAGLRLRGLWRGIEQPDQVFFLFEVDDVERARAFVTDPASARAGEEA' A
#
# COMPACT_ATOMS: atom_id res chain seq x y z
N MET A 1 -3.77 18.32 5.41
CA MET A 1 -2.82 17.24 5.04
C MET A 1 -3.24 15.99 5.77
N ALA A 2 -3.57 14.93 5.02
CA ALA A 2 -3.93 13.64 5.58
C ALA A 2 -2.83 12.63 5.23
N PHE A 3 -2.65 11.66 6.12
CA PHE A 3 -1.73 10.56 5.92
C PHE A 3 -2.47 9.25 6.15
N MET A 4 -2.13 8.25 5.35
CA MET A 4 -2.66 6.91 5.46
C MET A 4 -1.50 5.95 5.72
N ILE A 5 -1.57 5.25 6.86
CA ILE A 5 -0.65 4.17 7.18
C ILE A 5 -1.30 2.83 6.83
N CYS A 6 -0.57 2.01 6.10
CA CYS A 6 -0.99 0.66 5.76
C CYS A 6 -0.01 -0.33 6.38
N ARG A 7 -0.53 -1.42 6.92
CA ARG A 7 0.26 -2.51 7.49
C ARG A 7 -0.25 -3.82 6.94
N ASN A 8 0.63 -4.52 6.24
CA ASN A 8 0.32 -5.79 5.60
C ASN A 8 1.22 -6.88 6.18
N ARG A 9 0.68 -8.10 6.20
CA ARG A 9 1.47 -9.32 6.40
C ARG A 9 1.60 -10.00 5.04
N VAL A 10 2.82 -10.29 4.61
CA VAL A 10 3.14 -10.82 3.27
C VAL A 10 3.98 -12.09 3.41
N ARG A 11 3.67 -13.13 2.65
CA ARG A 11 4.41 -14.41 2.64
C ARG A 11 5.70 -14.30 1.84
N ASP A 12 5.70 -13.56 0.73
CA ASP A 12 6.87 -13.31 -0.11
C ASP A 12 7.00 -11.81 -0.41
N PHE A 13 7.97 -11.17 0.27
CA PHE A 13 8.22 -9.73 0.12
C PHE A 13 8.61 -9.33 -1.30
N ASP A 14 9.44 -10.11 -1.99
CA ASP A 14 9.96 -9.74 -3.30
C ASP A 14 8.89 -9.89 -4.37
N ARG A 15 8.02 -10.90 -4.24
CA ARG A 15 6.82 -11.04 -5.07
C ARG A 15 5.83 -9.91 -4.78
N TRP A 16 5.55 -9.63 -3.51
CA TRP A 16 4.66 -8.54 -3.13
C TRP A 16 5.14 -7.18 -3.63
N LYS A 17 6.43 -6.86 -3.46
CA LYS A 17 7.02 -5.57 -3.85
C LYS A 17 6.89 -5.32 -5.34
N ARG A 18 7.07 -6.35 -6.18
CA ARG A 18 6.85 -6.24 -7.64
C ARG A 18 5.41 -5.88 -7.98
N VAL A 19 4.43 -6.50 -7.31
CA VAL A 19 3.00 -6.18 -7.50
C VAL A 19 2.71 -4.78 -6.96
N PHE A 20 3.21 -4.42 -5.78
CA PHE A 20 3.03 -3.10 -5.21
C PHE A 20 3.58 -1.99 -6.13
N ASP A 21 4.79 -2.18 -6.67
CA ASP A 21 5.44 -1.24 -7.58
C ASP A 21 4.68 -1.09 -8.90
N SER A 22 4.04 -2.16 -9.41
CA SER A 22 3.23 -2.08 -10.63
C SER A 22 1.99 -1.21 -10.47
N HIS A 23 1.56 -0.92 -9.23
CA HIS A 23 0.41 -0.07 -8.91
C HIS A 23 0.78 1.41 -8.67
N ALA A 24 2.05 1.80 -8.88
CA ALA A 24 2.49 3.18 -8.62
C ALA A 24 1.65 4.26 -9.33
N GLU A 25 1.25 4.02 -10.58
CA GLU A 25 0.37 4.97 -11.30
C GLU A 25 -1.06 4.99 -10.75
N ALA A 26 -1.60 3.83 -10.37
CA ALA A 26 -2.94 3.74 -9.77
C ALA A 26 -2.98 4.48 -8.43
N HIS A 27 -1.93 4.37 -7.62
CA HIS A 27 -1.77 5.16 -6.39
C HIS A 27 -1.79 6.66 -6.69
N ARG A 28 -0.99 7.12 -7.66
CA ARG A 28 -0.96 8.54 -8.05
C ARG A 28 -2.32 9.04 -8.54
N ALA A 29 -3.00 8.27 -9.38
CA ALA A 29 -4.34 8.61 -9.88
C ALA A 29 -5.38 8.71 -8.75
N ALA A 30 -5.22 7.91 -7.69
CA ALA A 30 -6.03 7.95 -6.48
C ALA A 30 -5.63 9.07 -5.49
N GLY A 31 -4.65 9.92 -5.82
CA GLY A 31 -4.16 10.98 -4.93
C GLY A 31 -3.27 10.49 -3.79
N LEU A 32 -2.63 9.33 -3.97
CA LEU A 32 -1.73 8.71 -2.99
C LEU A 32 -0.27 8.89 -3.42
N ARG A 33 0.53 9.53 -2.56
CA ARG A 33 1.96 9.72 -2.76
C ARG A 33 2.76 8.94 -1.72
N LEU A 34 3.53 7.94 -2.14
CA LEU A 34 4.30 7.11 -1.23
C LEU A 34 5.42 7.95 -0.58
N ARG A 35 5.44 8.00 0.75
CA ARG A 35 6.46 8.72 1.54
C ARG A 35 7.48 7.78 2.17
N GLY A 36 7.11 6.52 2.36
CA GLY A 36 8.04 5.51 2.83
C GLY A 36 7.41 4.13 2.82
N LEU A 37 8.28 3.13 2.71
CA LEU A 37 7.96 1.72 2.71
C LEU A 37 9.06 1.01 3.49
N TRP A 38 8.66 0.20 4.45
CA TRP A 38 9.54 -0.41 5.42
C TRP A 38 9.14 -1.86 5.67
N ARG A 39 10.13 -2.65 6.05
CA ARG A 39 9.98 -4.06 6.40
C ARG A 39 10.43 -4.26 7.84
N GLY A 40 9.72 -5.09 8.59
CA GLY A 40 10.11 -5.45 9.94
C GLY A 40 11.47 -6.15 9.96
N ILE A 41 12.36 -5.75 10.86
CA ILE A 41 13.67 -6.39 11.05
C ILE A 41 13.49 -7.75 11.73
N GLU A 42 12.67 -7.79 12.79
CA GLU A 42 12.39 -9.01 13.55
C GLU A 42 11.29 -9.88 12.91
N GLN A 43 10.35 -9.24 12.22
CA GLN A 43 9.22 -9.88 11.54
C GLN A 43 9.25 -9.51 10.05
N PRO A 44 10.05 -10.23 9.25
CA PRO A 44 10.29 -9.89 7.85
C PRO A 44 9.09 -10.15 6.94
N ASP A 45 8.03 -10.79 7.44
CA ASP A 45 6.73 -10.92 6.80
C ASP A 45 5.83 -9.69 7.04
N GLN A 46 6.24 -8.72 7.87
CA GLN A 46 5.50 -7.49 8.09
C GLN A 46 6.05 -6.35 7.27
N VAL A 47 5.16 -5.69 6.54
CA VAL A 47 5.46 -4.49 5.75
C VAL A 47 4.55 -3.37 6.20
N PHE A 48 5.11 -2.17 6.32
CA PHE A 48 4.37 -0.96 6.60
C PHE A 48 4.78 0.13 5.61
N PHE A 49 3.83 0.94 5.19
CA PHE A 49 4.07 2.04 4.26
C PHE A 49 3.14 3.21 4.54
N LEU A 50 3.60 4.41 4.18
CA LEU A 50 2.94 5.67 4.43
C LEU A 50 2.63 6.35 3.11
N PHE A 51 1.35 6.66 2.89
CA PHE A 51 0.91 7.56 1.84
C PHE A 51 0.60 8.94 2.41
N GLU A 52 1.12 9.98 1.76
CA GLU A 52 0.50 11.30 1.80
C GLU A 52 -0.73 11.28 0.90
N VAL A 53 -1.83 11.85 1.40
CA VAL A 53 -3.14 11.81 0.74
C VAL A 53 -3.55 13.22 0.32
N ASP A 54 -3.71 13.39 -0.99
CA ASP A 54 -4.15 14.64 -1.61
C ASP A 54 -5.67 14.79 -1.62
N ASP A 55 -6.38 13.66 -1.76
CA ASP A 55 -7.84 13.58 -1.79
C ASP A 55 -8.30 12.38 -0.95
N VAL A 56 -8.86 12.66 0.23
CA VAL A 56 -9.26 11.62 1.18
C VAL A 56 -10.41 10.76 0.67
N GLU A 57 -11.33 11.34 -0.12
CA GLU A 57 -12.47 10.58 -0.67
C GLU A 57 -12.01 9.61 -1.75
N ARG A 58 -11.10 10.04 -2.63
CA ARG A 58 -10.48 9.13 -3.62
C ARG A 58 -9.62 8.05 -2.97
N ALA A 59 -8.82 8.41 -1.97
CA ALA A 59 -8.04 7.46 -1.20
C ALA A 59 -8.92 6.41 -0.52
N ARG A 60 -10.04 6.85 0.09
CA ARG A 60 -11.03 5.96 0.72
C ARG A 60 -11.61 5.00 -0.31
N ALA A 61 -12.09 5.52 -1.45
CA ALA A 61 -12.65 4.69 -2.52
C ALA A 61 -11.64 3.64 -3.00
N PHE A 62 -10.37 4.03 -3.18
CA PHE A 62 -9.29 3.14 -3.58
C PHE A 62 -9.05 2.00 -2.57
N VAL A 63 -8.96 2.29 -1.28
CA VAL A 63 -8.68 1.23 -0.27
C VAL A 63 -9.89 0.36 0.06
N THR A 64 -11.11 0.86 -0.15
CA THR A 64 -12.34 0.06 0.03
C THR A 64 -12.69 -0.76 -1.22
N ASP A 65 -11.97 -0.58 -2.32
CA ASP A 65 -12.17 -1.38 -3.53
C ASP A 65 -11.76 -2.85 -3.27
N PRO A 66 -12.63 -3.84 -3.57
CA PRO A 66 -12.32 -5.26 -3.41
C PRO A 66 -11.08 -5.74 -4.20
N ALA A 67 -10.66 -5.03 -5.25
CA ALA A 67 -9.42 -5.30 -5.97
C ALA A 67 -8.19 -4.88 -5.16
N SER A 68 -8.28 -3.80 -4.38
CA SER A 68 -7.22 -3.34 -3.48
C SER A 68 -7.05 -4.25 -2.26
N ALA A 69 -8.15 -4.82 -1.74
CA ALA A 69 -8.10 -5.81 -0.66
C ALA A 69 -7.36 -7.09 -1.09
N ARG A 70 -7.61 -7.58 -2.31
CA ARG A 70 -6.96 -8.80 -2.85
C ARG A 70 -5.44 -8.65 -3.03
N ALA A 71 -4.97 -7.46 -3.38
CA ALA A 71 -3.53 -7.18 -3.47
C ALA A 71 -2.80 -7.25 -2.11
N GLY A 72 -3.54 -7.09 -1.00
CA GLY A 72 -3.03 -7.27 0.36
C GLY A 72 -3.08 -8.72 0.87
N GLU A 73 -4.01 -9.54 0.37
CA GLU A 73 -4.26 -10.91 0.85
C GLU A 73 -3.45 -12.00 0.13
N GLU A 74 -3.10 -11.81 -1.14
CA GLU A 74 -2.38 -12.83 -1.96
C GLU A 74 -0.84 -12.70 -1.92
N ALA A 75 -0.33 -11.89 -0.99
CA ALA A 75 1.07 -11.53 -0.82
C ALA A 75 1.81 -12.42 0.19
#